data_AF-A0A925Z4W1-F1
#
_entry.id   AF-A0A925Z4W1-F1
#
_cell.length_a   1.000
_cell.length_b   1.000
_cell.length_c   1.000
_cell.angle_alpha   90.00
_cell.angle_beta   90.00
_cell.angle_gamma   90.00
#
_symmetry.space_group_name_H-M   'P 1'
#
loop_
_entity.id
_entity.type
_entity.pdbx_description
1 polymer ?
#
loop_
_entity_poly.entity_id
_entity_poly.type
_entity_poly.pdbx_seq_one_letter_code
_entity_poly.pdbx_strand_id
1 'polypeptide(L)'
;MKLDELKAAWQQYDVKLKSTQDLSNKIITSMISERSLSRLSKVKRTYFWGFTQMGFWLFIGIAILVGNPFDYKQVIEYVPVAIYCTCLAILILGMARVYLQMLKIDINHESLHKSLETIINLCEKPNKFFDRTIHLLIFSSTVLFPLSFLPRQILRSGWAEAIVGTLIAIAVSVTLIFIAYKLGVFEEQHAEKFKNDLKELDELKAISNELQREE
;
A
#
# COMPACT_ATOMS: atom_id res chain seq x y z
N MET A 1 61.73 -11.99 -24.71
CA MET A 1 60.52 -11.42 -24.09
C MET A 1 60.73 -11.51 -22.59
N LYS A 2 60.87 -10.37 -21.91
CA LYS A 2 61.35 -10.36 -20.51
C LYS A 2 60.19 -10.65 -19.57
N LEU A 3 60.43 -11.48 -18.56
CA LEU A 3 59.46 -11.87 -17.53
C LEU A 3 58.81 -10.64 -16.85
N ASP A 4 59.56 -9.54 -16.79
CA ASP A 4 59.09 -8.25 -16.29
C ASP A 4 58.03 -7.58 -17.18
N GLU A 5 58.11 -7.73 -18.50
CA GLU A 5 57.07 -7.22 -19.42
C GLU A 5 55.76 -8.01 -19.25
N LEU A 6 55.86 -9.32 -19.02
CA LEU A 6 54.69 -10.17 -18.79
C LEU A 6 54.02 -9.83 -17.46
N LYS A 7 54.82 -9.56 -16.41
CA LYS A 7 54.33 -9.15 -15.08
C LYS A 7 53.68 -7.77 -15.11
N ALA A 8 54.27 -6.82 -15.85
CA ALA A 8 53.69 -5.49 -16.04
C ALA A 8 52.37 -5.54 -16.84
N ALA A 9 52.30 -6.38 -17.88
CA ALA A 9 51.07 -6.61 -18.64
C ALA A 9 49.98 -7.26 -17.79
N TRP A 10 50.34 -8.20 -16.92
CA TRP A 10 49.41 -8.83 -15.98
C TRP A 10 48.84 -7.85 -14.96
N GLN A 11 49.69 -7.01 -14.35
CA GLN A 11 49.23 -5.97 -13.41
C GLN A 11 48.31 -4.94 -14.08
N GLN A 12 48.56 -4.58 -15.34
CA GLN A 12 47.66 -3.69 -16.08
C GLN A 12 46.31 -4.36 -16.39
N TYR A 13 46.29 -5.67 -16.62
CA TYR A 13 45.07 -6.44 -16.80
C TYR A 13 44.25 -6.52 -15.51
N ASP A 14 44.90 -6.76 -14.37
CA ASP A 14 44.27 -6.76 -13.04
C ASP A 14 43.60 -5.42 -12.72
N VAL A 15 44.29 -4.31 -12.98
CA VAL A 15 43.76 -2.96 -12.75
C VAL A 15 42.56 -2.68 -13.67
N LYS A 16 42.59 -3.16 -14.93
CA LYS A 16 41.45 -3.07 -15.86
C LYS A 16 40.28 -3.94 -15.40
N LEU A 17 40.52 -5.13 -14.88
CA LEU A 17 39.47 -6.01 -14.35
C LEU A 17 38.81 -5.39 -13.11
N LYS A 18 39.60 -4.91 -12.14
CA LYS A 18 39.10 -4.23 -10.94
C LYS A 18 38.29 -2.98 -11.27
N SER A 19 38.80 -2.12 -12.16
CA SER A 19 38.06 -0.94 -12.59
C SER A 19 36.77 -1.30 -13.35
N THR A 20 36.74 -2.37 -14.13
CA THR A 20 35.54 -2.85 -14.82
C THR A 20 34.51 -3.40 -13.83
N GLN A 21 34.97 -4.11 -12.80
CA GLN A 21 34.12 -4.69 -11.76
C GLN A 21 33.52 -3.62 -10.84
N ASP A 22 34.32 -2.61 -10.45
CA ASP A 22 33.82 -1.44 -9.73
C ASP A 22 32.80 -0.65 -10.57
N LEU A 23 33.04 -0.50 -11.87
CA LEU A 23 32.08 0.14 -12.78
C LEU A 23 30.79 -0.66 -12.89
N SER A 24 30.89 -1.98 -13.02
CA SER A 24 29.73 -2.88 -13.06
C SER A 24 28.91 -2.78 -11.77
N ASN A 25 29.57 -2.88 -10.61
CA ASN A 25 28.93 -2.72 -9.30
C ASN A 25 28.26 -1.36 -9.15
N LYS A 26 28.91 -0.28 -9.63
CA LYS A 26 28.35 1.08 -9.60
C LYS A 26 27.14 1.24 -10.53
N ILE A 27 27.17 0.63 -11.71
CA ILE A 27 26.05 0.62 -12.67
C ILE A 27 24.86 -0.17 -12.11
N ILE A 28 25.11 -1.33 -11.51
CA ILE A 28 24.05 -2.18 -10.95
C ILE A 28 23.41 -1.48 -9.74
N THR A 29 24.20 -0.91 -8.83
CA THR A 29 23.68 -0.15 -7.69
C THR A 29 22.92 1.10 -8.12
N SER A 30 23.36 1.82 -9.15
CA SER A 30 22.59 2.95 -9.70
C SER A 30 21.30 2.49 -10.36
N MET A 31 21.30 1.38 -11.09
CA MET A 31 20.10 0.82 -11.74
C MET A 31 19.04 0.39 -10.70
N ILE A 32 19.46 -0.27 -9.62
CA ILE A 32 18.57 -0.67 -8.52
C ILE A 32 18.06 0.57 -7.77
N SER A 33 18.89 1.60 -7.59
CA SER A 33 18.47 2.88 -7.02
C SER A 33 17.41 3.58 -7.85
N GLU A 34 17.62 3.73 -9.16
CA GLU A 34 16.64 4.33 -10.05
C GLU A 34 15.33 3.53 -10.13
N ARG A 35 15.43 2.20 -10.17
CA ARG A 35 14.25 1.31 -10.17
C ARG A 35 13.47 1.42 -8.87
N SER A 36 14.13 1.43 -7.72
CA SER A 36 13.49 1.57 -6.40
C SER A 36 12.89 2.97 -6.20
N LEU A 37 13.54 4.04 -6.67
CA LEU A 37 13.00 5.40 -6.72
C LEU A 37 11.75 5.49 -7.59
N SER A 38 11.80 4.91 -8.79
CA SER A 38 10.65 4.84 -9.69
C SER A 38 9.46 4.11 -9.04
N ARG A 39 9.70 2.96 -8.39
CA ARG A 39 8.66 2.23 -7.66
C ARG A 39 8.12 3.02 -6.47
N LEU A 40 8.99 3.67 -5.69
CA LEU A 40 8.59 4.52 -4.59
C LEU A 40 7.74 5.71 -5.05
N SER A 41 8.05 6.33 -6.19
CA SER A 41 7.22 7.39 -6.78
C SER A 41 5.84 6.88 -7.20
N LYS A 42 5.76 5.67 -7.78
CA LYS A 42 4.48 5.01 -8.11
C LYS A 42 3.65 4.69 -6.87
N VAL A 43 4.29 4.21 -5.81
CA VAL A 43 3.62 3.94 -4.52
C VAL A 43 3.13 5.23 -3.89
N LYS A 44 3.96 6.29 -3.81
CA LYS A 44 3.55 7.62 -3.34
C LYS A 44 2.34 8.14 -4.11
N ARG A 45 2.35 8.03 -5.44
CA ARG A 45 1.22 8.41 -6.29
C ARG A 45 -0.03 7.58 -6.01
N THR A 46 0.11 6.27 -5.79
CA THR A 46 -1.01 5.38 -5.48
C THR A 46 -1.64 5.72 -4.13
N TYR A 47 -0.80 5.95 -3.10
CA TYR A 47 -1.27 6.43 -1.79
C TYR A 47 -1.93 7.80 -1.88
N PHE A 48 -1.42 8.71 -2.71
CA PHE A 48 -2.03 10.02 -2.94
C PHE A 48 -3.42 9.90 -3.59
N TRP A 49 -3.57 9.05 -4.60
CA TRP A 49 -4.88 8.77 -5.22
C TRP A 49 -5.84 8.12 -4.23
N GLY A 50 -5.38 7.14 -3.44
CA GLY A 50 -6.18 6.51 -2.39
C GLY A 50 -6.64 7.49 -1.31
N PHE A 51 -5.73 8.36 -0.84
CA PHE A 51 -6.05 9.44 0.10
C PHE A 51 -7.10 10.41 -0.46
N THR A 52 -6.93 10.83 -1.71
CA THR A 52 -7.87 11.74 -2.39
C THR A 52 -9.25 11.10 -2.53
N GLN A 53 -9.30 9.83 -2.93
CA GLN A 53 -10.55 9.08 -3.06
C GLN A 53 -11.25 8.90 -1.70
N MET A 54 -10.52 8.52 -0.65
CA MET A 54 -11.10 8.40 0.69
C MET A 54 -11.58 9.75 1.23
N GLY A 55 -10.84 10.84 0.99
CA GLY A 55 -11.25 12.19 1.36
C GLY A 55 -12.54 12.63 0.68
N PHE A 56 -12.70 12.29 -0.61
CA PHE A 56 -13.94 12.53 -1.34
C PHE A 56 -15.13 11.77 -0.73
N TRP A 57 -14.96 10.48 -0.39
CA TRP A 57 -16.00 9.70 0.28
C TRP A 57 -16.34 10.23 1.68
N LEU A 58 -15.35 10.71 2.43
CA LEU A 58 -15.59 11.35 3.73
C LEU A 58 -16.41 12.64 3.57
N PHE A 59 -16.08 13.46 2.56
CA PHE A 59 -16.84 14.67 2.26
C PHE A 59 -18.32 14.36 1.95
N ILE A 60 -18.58 13.33 1.15
CA ILE A 60 -19.95 12.84 0.90
C ILE A 60 -20.62 12.40 2.20
N GLY A 61 -19.93 11.62 3.02
CA GLY A 61 -20.47 11.17 4.31
C GLY A 61 -20.85 12.32 5.25
N ILE A 62 -20.02 13.36 5.32
CA ILE A 62 -20.30 14.58 6.08
C ILE A 62 -21.49 15.34 5.48
N ALA A 63 -21.55 15.47 4.16
CA ALA A 63 -22.67 16.10 3.46
C ALA A 63 -23.99 15.37 3.73
N ILE A 64 -23.98 14.04 3.86
CA ILE A 64 -25.15 13.25 4.25
C ILE A 64 -25.57 13.55 5.69
N LEU A 65 -24.62 13.65 6.63
CA LEU A 65 -24.93 13.97 8.03
C LEU A 65 -25.52 15.37 8.20
N VAL A 66 -25.00 16.37 7.48
CA VAL A 66 -25.41 17.78 7.60
C VAL A 66 -26.63 18.11 6.76
N GLY A 67 -26.64 17.65 5.50
CA GLY A 67 -27.72 17.94 4.55
C GLY A 67 -28.96 17.09 4.73
N ASN A 68 -28.86 15.99 5.47
CA ASN A 68 -29.93 15.02 5.69
C ASN A 68 -30.73 14.66 4.41
N PRO A 69 -30.08 14.28 3.30
CA PRO A 69 -30.77 14.00 2.05
C PRO A 69 -31.70 12.79 2.14
N PHE A 70 -31.51 11.94 3.15
CA PHE A 70 -32.31 10.76 3.39
C PHE A 70 -33.47 11.02 4.36
N ASP A 71 -33.64 12.24 4.87
CA ASP A 71 -34.75 12.61 5.76
C ASP A 71 -34.82 11.74 7.03
N TYR A 72 -33.65 11.50 7.62
CA TYR A 72 -33.51 10.74 8.86
C TYR A 72 -34.23 11.45 10.01
N LYS A 73 -35.15 10.74 10.66
CA LYS A 73 -35.97 11.26 11.76
C LYS A 73 -35.47 10.80 13.12
N GLN A 74 -34.79 9.66 13.18
CA GLN A 74 -34.30 9.08 14.43
C GLN A 74 -32.77 9.13 14.47
N VAL A 75 -32.22 9.44 15.65
CA VAL A 75 -30.76 9.50 15.86
C VAL A 75 -30.09 8.16 15.53
N ILE A 76 -30.80 7.04 15.72
CA ILE A 76 -30.32 5.68 15.43
C ILE A 76 -29.99 5.50 13.94
N GLU A 77 -30.71 6.19 13.03
CA GLU A 77 -30.49 6.08 11.58
C GLU A 77 -29.16 6.72 11.14
N TYR A 78 -28.63 7.66 11.93
CA TYR A 78 -27.35 8.31 11.68
C TYR A 78 -26.13 7.50 12.17
N VAL A 79 -26.34 6.51 13.04
CA VAL A 79 -25.26 5.72 13.67
C VAL A 79 -24.35 5.06 12.61
N PRO A 80 -24.86 4.39 11.56
CA PRO A 80 -24.01 3.76 10.56
C PRO A 80 -23.16 4.76 9.78
N VAL A 81 -23.73 5.93 9.46
CA VAL A 81 -23.03 7.01 8.75
C VAL A 81 -21.95 7.61 9.64
N ALA A 82 -22.22 7.82 10.93
CA ALA A 82 -21.22 8.29 11.89
C ALA A 82 -20.06 7.29 12.07
N ILE A 83 -20.36 6.00 12.17
CA ILE A 83 -19.34 4.93 12.23
C ILE A 83 -18.52 4.89 10.93
N TYR A 84 -19.17 5.03 9.78
CA TYR A 84 -18.50 5.07 8.48
C TYR A 84 -17.54 6.27 8.37
N CYS A 85 -18.00 7.47 8.70
CA CYS A 85 -17.18 8.70 8.68
C CYS A 85 -16.00 8.63 9.64
N THR A 86 -16.21 8.12 10.86
CA THR A 86 -15.13 7.96 11.85
C THR A 86 -14.08 6.94 11.40
N CYS A 87 -14.52 5.81 10.83
CA CYS A 87 -13.60 4.81 10.26
C CYS A 87 -12.79 5.39 9.09
N LEU A 88 -13.44 6.11 8.16
CA LEU A 88 -12.73 6.79 7.08
C LEU A 88 -11.70 7.80 7.59
N ALA A 89 -12.05 8.62 8.58
CA ALA A 89 -11.14 9.60 9.16
C ALA A 89 -9.89 8.92 9.75
N ILE A 90 -10.06 7.81 10.47
CA ILE A 90 -8.95 7.02 11.03
C ILE A 90 -8.05 6.45 9.91
N LEU A 91 -8.65 5.90 8.85
CA LEU A 91 -7.90 5.36 7.70
C LEU A 91 -7.09 6.45 6.97
N ILE A 92 -7.71 7.62 6.75
CA ILE A 92 -7.09 8.79 6.12
C ILE A 92 -5.89 9.27 6.96
N LEU A 93 -6.06 9.40 8.28
CA LEU A 93 -4.97 9.80 9.18
C LEU A 93 -3.83 8.77 9.18
N GLY A 94 -4.17 7.49 9.13
CA GLY A 94 -3.22 6.40 8.98
C GLY A 94 -2.38 6.50 7.71
N MET A 95 -3.05 6.58 6.57
CA MET A 95 -2.40 6.73 5.28
C MET A 95 -1.57 8.01 5.21
N ALA A 96 -2.06 9.13 5.75
CA ALA A 96 -1.33 10.39 5.79
C ALA A 96 -0.04 10.26 6.61
N ARG A 97 -0.07 9.58 7.76
CA ARG A 97 1.14 9.32 8.56
C ARG A 97 2.16 8.49 7.79
N VAL A 98 1.73 7.42 7.14
CA VAL A 98 2.61 6.57 6.32
C VAL A 98 3.19 7.36 5.15
N TYR A 99 2.37 8.16 4.47
CA TYR A 99 2.80 9.02 3.37
C TYR A 99 3.83 10.07 3.82
N LEU A 100 3.58 10.74 4.95
CA LEU A 100 4.53 11.72 5.52
C LEU A 100 5.84 11.05 5.96
N GLN A 101 5.80 9.82 6.46
CA GLN A 101 7.01 9.05 6.77
C GLN A 101 7.79 8.68 5.50
N MET A 102 7.10 8.26 4.43
CA MET A 102 7.73 7.97 3.12
C MET A 102 8.30 9.23 2.45
N LEU A 103 7.79 10.43 2.75
CA LEU A 103 8.36 11.68 2.27
C LEU A 103 9.69 12.06 2.97
N LYS A 104 9.91 11.59 4.20
CA LYS A 104 11.13 11.85 4.96
C LYS A 104 12.30 10.93 4.60
N ILE A 105 12.06 9.86 3.84
CA ILE A 105 13.09 8.92 3.41
C ILE A 105 13.81 9.54 2.20
N ASP A 106 15.02 10.04 2.44
CA ASP A 106 15.95 10.43 1.39
C ASP A 106 16.75 9.19 0.97
N ILE A 107 16.60 8.77 -0.29
CA ILE A 107 17.30 7.59 -0.82
C ILE A 107 18.69 8.07 -1.23
N ASN A 108 19.61 8.04 -0.27
CA ASN A 108 21.01 8.33 -0.52
C ASN A 108 21.74 7.03 -0.93
N HIS A 109 22.64 7.09 -1.91
CA HIS A 109 23.30 5.92 -2.50
C HIS A 109 24.08 5.06 -1.49
N GLU A 110 24.56 5.64 -0.39
CA GLU A 110 25.29 4.91 0.67
C GLU A 110 24.39 4.12 1.64
N SER A 111 23.10 4.46 1.73
CA SER A 111 22.17 3.89 2.73
C SER A 111 20.98 3.15 2.10
N LEU A 112 21.08 2.80 0.82
CA LEU A 112 20.01 2.18 0.04
C LEU A 112 19.38 0.96 0.74
N HIS A 113 20.21 0.08 1.31
CA HIS A 113 19.75 -1.07 2.08
C HIS A 113 18.89 -0.67 3.29
N LYS A 114 19.33 0.33 4.06
CA LYS A 114 18.63 0.84 5.25
C LYS A 114 17.33 1.55 4.88
N SER A 115 17.31 2.24 3.75
CA SER A 115 16.10 2.88 3.21
C SER A 115 15.08 1.86 2.72
N LEU A 116 15.48 0.82 1.99
CA LEU A 116 14.58 -0.27 1.59
C LEU A 116 14.04 -1.04 2.81
N GLU A 117 14.89 -1.37 3.78
CA GLU A 117 14.47 -2.06 5.01
C GLU A 117 13.47 -1.23 5.83
N THR A 118 13.64 0.10 5.86
CA THR A 118 12.70 1.02 6.53
C THR A 118 11.36 1.06 5.79
N ILE A 119 11.37 1.07 4.45
CA ILE A 119 10.15 1.04 3.63
C ILE A 119 9.42 -0.30 3.81
N ILE A 120 10.15 -1.42 3.82
CA ILE A 120 9.59 -2.76 4.04
C ILE A 120 8.97 -2.83 5.44
N ASN A 121 9.66 -2.41 6.49
CA ASN A 121 9.10 -2.37 7.84
C ASN A 121 7.87 -1.43 7.99
N LEU A 122 7.77 -0.39 7.18
CA LEU A 122 6.59 0.48 7.12
C LEU A 122 5.41 -0.20 6.43
N CYS A 123 5.66 -0.88 5.30
CA CYS A 123 4.64 -1.63 4.56
C CYS A 123 4.21 -2.90 5.31
N GLU A 124 5.12 -3.57 6.02
CA GLU A 124 4.90 -4.80 6.77
C GLU A 124 4.52 -4.60 8.22
N LYS A 125 4.18 -3.38 8.65
CA LYS A 125 3.44 -3.18 9.91
C LYS A 125 1.95 -3.12 9.61
N PRO A 126 1.27 -4.23 9.28
CA PRO A 126 -0.18 -4.25 9.32
C PRO A 126 -0.55 -4.10 10.79
N ASN A 127 -0.94 -2.89 11.17
CA ASN A 127 -1.49 -2.68 12.49
C ASN A 127 -2.81 -3.46 12.50
N LYS A 128 -2.96 -4.45 13.38
CA LYS A 128 -4.23 -5.21 13.56
C LYS A 128 -5.43 -4.27 13.73
N PHE A 129 -5.17 -3.04 14.20
CA PHE A 129 -6.14 -1.96 14.26
C PHE A 129 -6.63 -1.46 12.87
N PHE A 130 -5.74 -1.30 11.89
CA PHE A 130 -6.13 -0.92 10.51
C PHE A 130 -6.99 -1.98 9.87
N ASP A 131 -6.58 -3.24 9.98
CA ASP A 131 -7.34 -4.37 9.44
C ASP A 131 -8.74 -4.47 10.07
N ARG A 132 -8.83 -4.36 11.40
CA ARG A 132 -10.12 -4.27 12.10
C ARG A 132 -10.95 -3.07 11.65
N THR A 133 -10.33 -1.91 11.43
CA THR A 133 -11.03 -0.69 10.97
C THR A 133 -11.59 -0.87 9.56
N ILE A 134 -10.87 -1.54 8.67
CA ILE A 134 -11.33 -1.87 7.32
C ILE A 134 -12.51 -2.84 7.39
N HIS A 135 -12.41 -3.90 8.19
CA HIS A 135 -13.51 -4.85 8.40
C HIS A 135 -14.76 -4.15 8.96
N LEU A 136 -14.58 -3.24 9.92
CA LEU A 136 -15.68 -2.47 10.52
C LEU A 136 -16.29 -1.49 9.51
N LEU A 137 -15.48 -0.87 8.66
CA LEU A 137 -15.95 -0.01 7.58
C LEU A 137 -16.78 -0.79 6.55
N ILE A 138 -16.30 -1.95 6.11
CA ILE A 138 -17.02 -2.85 5.20
C ILE A 138 -18.32 -3.32 5.84
N PHE A 139 -18.29 -3.74 7.11
CA PHE A 139 -19.48 -4.17 7.83
C PHE A 139 -20.50 -3.03 7.98
N SER A 140 -20.03 -1.82 8.28
CA SER A 140 -20.90 -0.64 8.41
C SER A 140 -21.59 -0.28 7.10
N SER A 141 -20.86 -0.26 5.98
CA SER A 141 -21.43 0.08 4.67
C SER A 141 -22.34 -1.01 4.09
N THR A 142 -22.01 -2.28 4.34
CA THR A 142 -22.70 -3.42 3.71
C THR A 142 -23.91 -3.87 4.51
N VAL A 143 -23.85 -3.80 5.84
CA VAL A 143 -24.88 -4.35 6.73
C VAL A 143 -25.60 -3.26 7.51
N LEU A 144 -24.87 -2.40 8.24
CA LEU A 144 -25.52 -1.38 9.07
C LEU A 144 -26.25 -0.32 8.24
N PHE A 145 -25.70 0.09 7.10
CA PHE A 145 -26.30 1.14 6.27
C PHE A 145 -27.62 0.69 5.62
N PRO A 146 -27.76 -0.50 4.99
CA PRO A 146 -29.08 -0.97 4.57
C PRO A 146 -30.04 -1.17 5.73
N LEU A 147 -29.52 -1.62 6.88
CA LEU A 147 -30.33 -1.87 8.08
C LEU A 147 -30.91 -0.58 8.69
N SER A 148 -30.26 0.58 8.55
CA SER A 148 -30.82 1.84 9.04
C SER A 148 -32.08 2.28 8.29
N PHE A 149 -32.31 1.79 7.07
CA PHE A 149 -33.54 2.07 6.31
C PHE A 149 -34.70 1.14 6.65
N LEU A 150 -34.44 0.06 7.40
CA LEU A 150 -35.41 -0.97 7.73
C LEU A 150 -36.62 -0.44 8.51
N PRO A 151 -36.48 0.42 9.56
CA PRO A 151 -37.63 0.98 10.28
C PRO A 151 -38.58 1.76 9.37
N ARG A 152 -38.01 2.52 8.41
CA ARG A 152 -38.76 3.32 7.45
C ARG A 152 -39.45 2.45 6.39
N GLN A 153 -38.78 1.42 5.89
CA GLN A 153 -39.39 0.49 4.94
C GLN A 153 -40.54 -0.29 5.58
N ILE A 154 -40.41 -0.71 6.84
CA ILE A 154 -41.50 -1.36 7.58
C ILE A 154 -42.74 -0.47 7.61
N LEU A 155 -42.55 0.82 7.91
CA LEU A 155 -43.65 1.80 7.99
C LEU A 155 -44.32 2.07 6.63
N ARG A 156 -43.63 1.87 5.51
CA ARG A 156 -44.13 2.21 4.17
C ARG A 156 -44.73 1.03 3.41
N SER A 157 -44.10 -0.14 3.49
CA SER A 157 -44.39 -1.31 2.62
C SER A 157 -44.67 -2.59 3.41
N GLY A 158 -44.71 -2.52 4.74
CA GLY A 158 -44.96 -3.67 5.61
C GLY A 158 -43.70 -4.50 5.87
N TRP A 159 -43.79 -5.41 6.85
CA TRP A 159 -42.65 -6.17 7.37
C TRP A 159 -41.96 -7.06 6.32
N ALA A 160 -42.74 -7.77 5.49
CA ALA A 160 -42.20 -8.73 4.54
C ALA A 160 -41.40 -8.05 3.41
N GLU A 161 -41.94 -7.00 2.80
CA GLU A 161 -41.27 -6.29 1.71
C GLU A 161 -40.03 -5.52 2.20
N ALA A 162 -40.08 -4.96 3.41
CA ALA A 162 -38.95 -4.27 4.03
C ALA A 162 -37.77 -5.19 4.29
N ILE A 163 -38.03 -6.39 4.82
CA ILE A 163 -36.98 -7.39 5.07
C ILE A 163 -36.37 -7.85 3.75
N VAL A 164 -37.20 -8.20 2.75
CA VAL A 164 -36.72 -8.65 1.45
C VAL A 164 -35.90 -7.57 0.74
N GLY A 165 -36.38 -6.32 0.74
CA GLY A 165 -35.65 -5.19 0.13
C GLY A 165 -34.29 -4.95 0.79
N THR A 166 -34.23 -5.00 2.12
CA THR A 166 -32.97 -4.87 2.85
C THR A 166 -32.03 -6.04 2.57
N LEU A 167 -32.55 -7.27 2.50
CA LEU A 167 -31.76 -8.46 2.22
C LEU A 167 -31.15 -8.44 0.81
N ILE A 168 -31.90 -7.95 -0.18
CA ILE A 168 -31.40 -7.75 -1.55
C ILE A 168 -30.25 -6.74 -1.57
N ALA A 169 -30.39 -5.61 -0.88
CA ALA A 169 -29.35 -4.60 -0.82
C ALA A 169 -28.05 -5.15 -0.18
N ILE A 170 -28.18 -5.92 0.90
CA ILE A 170 -27.04 -6.62 1.53
C ILE A 170 -26.43 -7.63 0.55
N ALA A 171 -27.25 -8.46 -0.12
CA ALA A 171 -26.78 -9.48 -1.06
C ALA A 171 -26.00 -8.88 -2.25
N VAL A 172 -26.48 -7.77 -2.82
CA VAL A 172 -25.78 -7.03 -3.88
C VAL A 172 -24.43 -6.53 -3.37
N SER A 173 -24.40 -5.96 -2.16
CA SER A 173 -23.18 -5.40 -1.57
C SER A 173 -22.13 -6.48 -1.29
N VAL A 174 -22.56 -7.63 -0.74
CA VAL A 174 -21.70 -8.80 -0.53
C VAL A 174 -21.16 -9.35 -1.85
N THR A 175 -22.00 -9.41 -2.90
CA THR A 175 -21.56 -9.88 -4.22
C THR A 175 -20.47 -8.98 -4.81
N LEU A 176 -20.59 -7.66 -4.67
CA LEU A 176 -19.55 -6.72 -5.10
C LEU A 176 -18.23 -6.91 -4.35
N ILE A 177 -18.29 -7.15 -3.03
CA ILE A 177 -17.09 -7.44 -2.22
C ILE A 177 -16.46 -8.76 -2.66
N PHE A 178 -17.26 -9.78 -2.93
CA PHE A 178 -16.76 -11.07 -3.42
C PHE A 178 -16.07 -10.94 -4.79
N ILE A 179 -16.64 -10.14 -5.70
CA ILE A 179 -16.00 -9.82 -6.99
C ILE A 179 -14.67 -9.10 -6.78
N ALA A 180 -14.63 -8.10 -5.89
CA ALA A 180 -13.40 -7.37 -5.57
C ALA A 180 -12.31 -8.28 -4.96
N TYR A 181 -12.71 -9.24 -4.12
CA TYR A 181 -11.81 -10.26 -3.57
C TYR A 181 -11.27 -11.17 -4.66
N LYS A 182 -12.13 -11.68 -5.55
CA LYS A 182 -11.73 -12.53 -6.68
C LYS A 182 -10.80 -11.81 -7.67
N LEU A 183 -10.92 -10.49 -7.80
CA LEU A 183 -10.05 -9.65 -8.63
C LEU A 183 -8.70 -9.34 -7.98
N GLY A 184 -8.41 -9.83 -6.77
CA GLY A 184 -7.13 -9.64 -6.11
C GLY A 184 -6.88 -8.20 -5.64
N VAL A 185 -7.94 -7.38 -5.52
CA VAL A 185 -7.82 -5.96 -5.11
C VAL A 185 -7.26 -5.81 -3.68
N PHE A 186 -7.34 -6.87 -2.87
CA PHE A 186 -6.85 -6.91 -1.50
C PHE A 186 -5.47 -7.56 -1.32
N GLU A 187 -4.81 -8.06 -2.39
CA GLU A 187 -3.46 -8.59 -2.27
C GLU A 187 -2.42 -7.47 -2.24
N GLU A 188 -1.68 -7.35 -1.13
CA GLU A 188 -0.59 -6.37 -0.93
C GLU A 188 0.66 -6.73 -1.77
N GLN A 189 0.58 -6.57 -3.09
CA GLN A 189 1.70 -6.84 -4.00
C GLN A 189 2.87 -5.85 -3.87
N HIS A 190 2.71 -4.76 -3.12
CA HIS A 190 3.72 -3.70 -3.04
C HIS A 190 4.88 -4.07 -2.12
N ALA A 191 4.62 -4.69 -0.96
CA ALA A 191 5.66 -5.11 -0.01
C ALA A 191 6.55 -6.22 -0.61
N GLU A 192 5.94 -7.18 -1.31
CA GLU A 192 6.62 -8.31 -1.93
C GLU A 192 7.59 -7.87 -3.04
N LYS A 193 7.20 -6.86 -3.83
CA LYS A 193 8.07 -6.27 -4.87
C LYS A 193 9.29 -5.56 -4.28
N PHE A 194 9.17 -4.90 -3.12
CA PHE A 194 10.33 -4.31 -2.44
C PHE A 194 11.24 -5.35 -1.77
N LYS A 195 10.67 -6.46 -1.27
CA LYS A 195 11.48 -7.60 -0.78
C LYS A 195 12.31 -8.24 -1.88
N ASN A 196 11.75 -8.39 -3.07
CA ASN A 196 12.49 -8.92 -4.22
C ASN A 196 13.66 -8.01 -4.61
N ASP A 197 13.47 -6.69 -4.60
CA ASP A 197 14.55 -5.73 -4.87
C ASP A 197 15.66 -5.77 -3.79
N LEU A 198 15.30 -6.00 -2.52
CA LEU A 198 16.28 -6.16 -1.43
C LEU A 198 17.03 -7.49 -1.55
N LYS A 199 16.35 -8.58 -1.90
CA LYS A 199 16.96 -9.88 -2.13
C LYS A 199 17.93 -9.86 -3.31
N GLU A 200 17.57 -9.18 -4.41
CA GLU A 200 18.45 -8.98 -5.57
C GLU A 200 19.72 -8.21 -5.15
N LEU A 201 19.59 -7.19 -4.30
CA LEU A 201 20.73 -6.43 -3.75
C LEU A 201 21.65 -7.29 -2.87
N ASP A 202 21.08 -8.17 -2.04
CA ASP A 202 21.84 -9.05 -1.14
C ASP A 202 22.58 -10.14 -1.91
N GLU A 203 21.94 -10.73 -2.93
CA GLU A 203 22.57 -11.69 -3.85
C GLU A 203 23.76 -11.05 -4.59
N LEU A 204 23.61 -9.80 -5.03
CA LEU A 204 24.68 -9.05 -5.69
C LEU A 204 25.85 -8.72 -4.76
N LYS A 205 25.57 -8.37 -3.49
CA LYS A 205 26.62 -8.17 -2.48
C LYS A 205 27.33 -9.48 -2.14
N ALA A 206 26.60 -10.60 -2.07
CA ALA A 206 27.18 -11.91 -1.81
C ALA A 206 28.13 -12.32 -2.94
N ILE A 207 27.70 -12.21 -4.20
CA ILE A 207 28.51 -12.52 -5.39
C ILE A 207 29.75 -11.61 -5.46
N SER A 208 29.60 -10.31 -5.18
CA SER A 208 30.75 -9.39 -5.15
C SER A 208 31.75 -9.72 -4.04
N ASN A 209 31.28 -10.19 -2.88
CA ASN A 209 32.14 -10.58 -1.76
C ASN A 209 32.83 -11.94 -1.98
N GLU A 210 32.17 -12.87 -2.68
CA GLU A 210 32.76 -14.15 -3.07
C GLU A 210 33.86 -13.95 -4.12
N LEU A 211 33.61 -13.13 -5.14
CA LEU A 211 34.61 -12.76 -6.15
C LEU A 211 35.82 -12.04 -5.55
N GLN A 212 35.66 -11.27 -4.48
CA GLN A 212 36.76 -10.63 -3.75
C GLN A 212 37.54 -11.56 -2.82
N ARG A 213 37.00 -12.74 -2.47
CA ARG A 213 37.66 -13.75 -1.64
C ARG A 213 38.41 -14.81 -2.45
N GLU A 214 38.08 -14.94 -3.74
CA GLU A 214 38.76 -15.85 -4.67
C GLU A 214 40.00 -15.23 -5.34
N GLU A 215 40.24 -13.92 -5.17
CA GLU A 215 41.51 -13.22 -5.46
C GLU A 215 42.48 -13.26 -4.27
#